data_AF-A0A7X4YRX3-F1
#
_entry.id   AF-A0A7X4YRX3-F1
#
_cell.length_a   1.000
_cell.length_b   1.000
_cell.length_c   1.000
_cell.angle_alpha   90.00
_cell.angle_beta   90.00
_cell.angle_gamma   90.00
#
_symmetry.space_group_name_H-M   'P 1'
#
loop_
_entity.id
_entity.type
_entity.pdbx_description
1 polymer ?
#
loop_
_entity_poly.entity_id
_entity_poly.type
_entity_poly.pdbx_seq_one_letter_code
_entity_poly.pdbx_strand_id
1 'polypeptide(L)' 'MRTKQEFVVVVIPMSEIRKFVVIDIVGGTALYYMLLVPLHSVIAAMTGSMIGPLLIRRSLRKRPR' A
#
# COMPACT_ATOMS: atom_id res chain seq x y z
N MET A 1 -11.46 -31.41 30.71
CA MET A 1 -10.17 -30.76 30.34
C MET A 1 -10.49 -29.45 29.64
N ARG A 2 -10.13 -28.29 30.22
CA ARG A 2 -10.38 -26.97 29.61
C ARG A 2 -9.30 -26.72 28.56
N THR A 3 -9.70 -26.66 27.30
CA THR A 3 -8.88 -26.29 26.14
C THR A 3 -8.38 -24.86 26.34
N LYS A 4 -7.06 -24.69 26.49
CA LYS A 4 -6.42 -23.37 26.51
C LYS A 4 -6.54 -22.78 25.10
N GLN A 5 -7.35 -21.75 24.92
CA GLN A 5 -7.37 -20.96 23.68
C GLN A 5 -6.14 -20.05 23.70
N GLU A 6 -5.21 -20.25 22.76
CA GLU A 6 -4.09 -19.34 22.55
C GLU A 6 -4.62 -18.04 21.95
N PHE A 7 -4.44 -16.94 22.68
CA PHE A 7 -4.81 -15.59 22.23
C PHE A 7 -3.57 -14.90 21.68
N VAL A 8 -3.57 -14.60 20.37
CA VAL A 8 -2.46 -13.91 19.70
C VAL A 8 -2.83 -12.44 19.54
N VAL A 9 -2.08 -11.56 20.20
CA VAL A 9 -2.21 -10.09 20.04
C VAL A 9 -1.12 -9.60 19.09
N VAL A 10 -1.53 -9.08 17.94
CA VAL A 10 -0.62 -8.41 17.01
C VAL A 10 -0.71 -6.90 17.23
N VAL A 11 0.33 -6.31 17.80
CA VAL A 11 0.43 -4.85 17.97
C VAL A 11 1.09 -4.26 16.73
N ILE A 12 0.33 -3.47 15.97
CA ILE A 12 0.84 -2.73 14.82
C ILE A 12 1.00 -1.26 15.24
N PRO A 13 2.20 -0.66 15.14
CA PRO A 13 2.39 0.73 15.49
C PRO A 13 1.64 1.64 14.50
N MET A 14 0.93 2.64 15.03
CA MET A 14 0.18 3.62 14.23
C MET A 14 1.04 4.36 13.21
N SER A 15 2.34 4.51 13.46
CA SER A 15 3.29 5.11 12.52
C SER A 15 3.41 4.31 11.21
N GLU A 16 3.33 2.98 11.28
CA GLU A 16 3.38 2.14 10.07
C GLU A 16 2.08 2.22 9.27
N ILE A 17 0.94 2.30 9.96
CA ILE A 17 -0.36 2.53 9.31
C ILE A 17 -0.37 3.90 8.63
N ARG A 18 0.16 4.95 9.27
CA ARG A 18 0.16 6.30 8.68
C ARG A 18 0.99 6.36 7.41
N LYS A 19 2.21 5.82 7.42
CA LYS A 19 3.05 5.71 6.20
C LYS A 19 2.31 4.90 5.14
N PHE A 20 1.62 3.83 5.55
CA PHE A 20 0.86 2.99 4.64
C PHE A 20 -0.23 3.79 3.92
N VAL A 21 -1.05 4.52 4.68
CA VAL A 21 -2.18 5.28 4.13
C VAL A 21 -1.70 6.41 3.22
N VAL A 22 -0.65 7.13 3.63
CA VAL A 22 -0.12 8.25 2.83
C VAL A 22 0.39 7.78 1.47
N ILE A 23 1.13 6.66 1.40
CA ILE A 23 1.63 6.13 0.12
C ILE A 23 0.48 5.68 -0.78
N ASP A 24 -0.59 5.13 -0.21
CA ASP A 24 -1.76 4.69 -0.99
C ASP A 24 -2.54 5.85 -1.58
N ILE A 25 -2.89 6.80 -0.74
CA ILE A 25 -3.75 7.93 -1.14
C ILE A 25 -2.95 8.86 -2.05
N VAL A 26 -1.79 9.34 -1.61
CA VAL A 26 -1.02 10.30 -2.39
C VAL A 26 -0.37 9.63 -3.60
N GLY A 27 0.26 8.48 -3.40
CA GLY A 27 0.94 7.75 -4.47
C GLY A 27 -0.05 7.17 -5.49
N GLY A 28 -1.17 6.62 -5.04
CA GLY A 28 -2.20 6.08 -5.92
C GLY A 28 -2.84 7.16 -6.78
N THR A 29 -3.25 8.29 -6.18
CA THR A 29 -3.82 9.42 -6.94
C THR A 29 -2.79 10.02 -7.91
N ALA A 30 -1.54 10.20 -7.48
CA ALA A 30 -0.48 10.69 -8.36
C ALA A 30 -0.25 9.76 -9.56
N LEU A 31 -0.16 8.44 -9.32
CA LEU A 31 0.00 7.44 -10.37
C LEU A 31 -1.21 7.33 -11.29
N TYR A 32 -2.41 7.47 -10.75
CA TYR A 32 -3.64 7.49 -11.53
C TYR A 32 -3.58 8.59 -12.59
N TYR A 33 -3.29 9.83 -12.20
CA TYR A 33 -3.19 10.93 -13.16
C TYR A 33 -1.98 10.81 -14.08
N MET A 34 -0.83 10.36 -13.56
CA MET A 34 0.36 10.12 -14.38
C MET A 34 0.13 9.08 -15.48
N LEU A 35 -0.78 8.13 -15.28
CA LEU A 35 -1.12 7.12 -16.27
C LEU A 35 -2.33 7.51 -17.11
N LEU A 36 -3.33 8.17 -16.52
CA LEU A 36 -4.54 8.60 -17.22
C LEU A 36 -4.23 9.60 -18.33
N VAL A 37 -3.39 10.60 -18.05
CA VAL A 37 -3.06 11.68 -19.00
C VAL A 37 -2.37 11.14 -20.27
N PRO A 38 -1.31 10.30 -20.19
CA PRO A 38 -0.68 9.78 -21.40
C PRO A 38 -1.47 8.63 -22.05
N LEU A 39 -2.01 7.70 -21.26
CA LEU A 39 -2.59 6.47 -21.80
C LEU A 39 -4.06 6.62 -22.21
N HIS A 40 -4.75 7.68 -21.75
CA HIS A 40 -6.18 7.93 -21.96
C HIS A 40 -7.09 6.73 -21.59
N SER A 41 -6.54 5.75 -20.88
CA SER A 41 -7.18 4.50 -20.54
C SER A 41 -7.42 4.47 -19.05
N VAL A 42 -8.69 4.57 -18.67
CA VAL A 42 -9.14 4.52 -17.28
C VAL A 42 -8.73 3.19 -16.64
N ILE A 43 -8.81 2.08 -17.38
CA ILE A 43 -8.45 0.75 -16.88
C ILE A 43 -6.96 0.67 -16.55
N ALA A 44 -6.09 1.18 -17.45
CA ALA A 44 -4.66 1.19 -17.21
C ALA A 44 -4.29 2.11 -16.03
N ALA A 45 -4.92 3.28 -15.94
CA ALA A 45 -4.72 4.23 -14.84
C ALA A 45 -5.16 3.64 -13.50
N MET A 46 -6.33 3.00 -13.44
CA MET A 46 -6.82 2.35 -12.22
C MET A 46 -5.88 1.22 -11.79
N THR A 47 -5.53 0.33 -12.72
CA THR A 47 -4.66 -0.82 -12.43
C THR A 47 -3.28 -0.36 -11.95
N GLY A 48 -2.69 0.63 -12.62
CA GLY A 48 -1.40 1.17 -12.23
C GLY A 48 -1.43 1.95 -10.91
N SER A 49 -2.54 2.64 -10.61
CA SER A 49 -2.74 3.33 -9.32
C SER A 49 -2.92 2.38 -8.14
N MET A 50 -3.41 1.15 -8.35
CA MET A 50 -3.48 0.12 -7.31
C MET A 50 -2.14 -0.60 -7.15
N ILE A 51 -1.48 -0.96 -8.26
CA ILE A 51 -0.24 -1.75 -8.23
C ILE A 51 0.96 -0.89 -7.83
N GLY A 52 1.03 0.36 -8.29
CA GLY A 52 2.21 1.20 -8.10
C GLY A 52 2.52 1.52 -6.63
N PRO A 53 1.57 1.91 -5.76
CA PRO A 53 1.81 2.05 -4.32
C PRO A 53 2.33 0.76 -3.70
N LEU A 54 1.82 -0.39 -4.13
CA LEU A 54 2.25 -1.71 -3.69
C LEU A 54 3.73 -1.99 -4.02
N LEU A 55 4.15 -1.61 -5.24
CA LEU A 55 5.55 -1.69 -5.68
C LEU A 55 6.45 -0.71 -4.93
N ILE A 56 6.01 0.53 -4.71
CA ILE A 56 6.73 1.54 -3.96
C ILE A 56 7.01 1.04 -2.53
N ARG A 57 6.00 0.47 -1.86
CA ARG A 57 6.16 -0.13 -0.52
C ARG A 57 7.19 -1.26 -0.53
N ARG A 58 7.12 -2.16 -1.52
CA ARG A 58 8.08 -3.27 -1.64
C ARG A 58 9.50 -2.77 -1.87
N SER A 59 9.69 -1.72 -2.66
CA SER A 59 10.98 -1.08 -2.89
C SER A 59 11.53 -0.47 -1.60
N LEU A 60 10.70 0.29 -0.87
CA LEU A 60 11.11 0.94 0.39
C LEU A 60 11.44 -0.07 1.50
N ARG A 61 10.77 -1.23 1.52
CA ARG A 61 11.06 -2.32 2.46
C ARG A 61 12.42 -3.00 2.22
N LYS A 62 12.97 -2.91 1.00
CA LYS A 62 14.30 -3.47 0.67
C LYS A 62 15.46 -2.53 1.02
N ARG A 63 15.22 -1.30 1.48
CA ARG A 63 16.30 -0.39 1.87
C ARG A 63 16.76 -0.79 3.28
N PRO A 64 17.94 -1.44 3.45
CA PRO A 64 18.45 -1.74 4.76
C PRO A 64 18.87 -0.42 5.40
N ARG A 65 18.33 -0.15 6.60
CA ARG A 65 19.06 0.60 7.61
C ARG A 65 19.75 -0.41 8.50
#